data_AF-A0A645C2A7-F1
#
_entry.id   AF-A0A645C2A7-F1
#
_cell.length_a   1.000
_cell.length_b   1.000
_cell.length_c   1.000
_cell.angle_alpha   90.00
_cell.angle_beta   90.00
_cell.angle_gamma   90.00
#
_symmetry.space_group_name_H-M   'P 1'
#
loop_
_entity.id
_entity.type
_entity.pdbx_description
1 polymer ?
#
loop_
_entity_poly.entity_id
_entity_poly.type
_entity_poly.pdbx_seq_one_letter_code
_entity_poly.pdbx_strand_id
1 'polypeptide(L)'
;MAPPNFTYTEETASVSNKNKTRCAAKYRREYETVLPKNKNYTPINFPILRYSDILLMIAEADNELTAVPSDLAYACLDSVRIRAGITPLTGAGLTKEQFRNVIKKERAMEFCFEALRRWDLIRWGDFYTNMIAMQAYVEQDGWTTGLKYASAYYNISEAYNYFPIPDSEMSVNKMITINNPGW
;
A
#
# COMPACT_ATOMS: atom_id res chain seq x y z
N MET A 1 1.38 -18.82 10.55
CA MET A 1 1.61 -19.89 9.56
C MET A 1 0.26 -20.32 9.01
N ALA A 2 0.19 -20.64 7.72
CA ALA A 2 -1.04 -21.12 7.08
C ALA A 2 -1.48 -22.46 7.68
N PRO A 3 -2.78 -22.80 7.64
CA PRO A 3 -3.23 -24.15 7.91
C PRO A 3 -2.57 -25.15 6.93
N PRO A 4 -2.33 -26.40 7.35
CA PRO A 4 -1.91 -27.46 6.43
C PRO A 4 -2.87 -27.56 5.23
N ASN A 5 -2.33 -27.67 4.01
CA ASN A 5 -3.05 -27.76 2.72
C ASN A 5 -3.77 -26.48 2.24
N PHE A 6 -3.43 -25.30 2.75
CA PHE A 6 -3.95 -24.04 2.23
C PHE A 6 -2.99 -23.41 1.21
N THR A 7 -3.41 -23.33 -0.05
CA THR A 7 -2.69 -22.59 -1.11
C THR A 7 -3.20 -21.16 -1.17
N TYR A 8 -2.33 -20.17 -0.93
CA TYR A 8 -2.70 -18.77 -1.12
C TYR A 8 -2.77 -18.45 -2.61
N THR A 9 -3.98 -18.30 -3.14
CA THR A 9 -4.22 -17.74 -4.47
C THR A 9 -4.66 -16.29 -4.34
N GLU A 10 -4.48 -15.48 -5.40
CA GLU A 10 -5.04 -14.11 -5.47
C GLU A 10 -6.57 -14.08 -5.29
N GLU A 11 -7.23 -15.21 -5.54
CA GLU A 11 -8.67 -15.44 -5.42
C GLU A 11 -9.03 -16.47 -4.34
N THR A 12 -8.45 -16.43 -3.14
CA THR A 12 -9.09 -17.07 -1.97
C THR A 12 -10.32 -16.26 -1.49
N ALA A 13 -11.13 -15.81 -2.45
CA ALA A 13 -12.36 -15.04 -2.30
C ALA A 13 -13.56 -15.94 -1.93
N SER A 14 -13.46 -17.26 -2.10
CA SER A 14 -14.61 -18.17 -1.94
C SER A 14 -15.10 -18.33 -0.49
N VAL A 15 -14.37 -17.82 0.51
CA VAL A 15 -14.82 -17.80 1.91
C VAL A 15 -14.50 -16.46 2.58
N SER A 16 -14.52 -15.35 1.83
CA SER A 16 -14.48 -14.03 2.46
C SER A 16 -15.77 -13.83 3.25
N ASN A 17 -15.73 -14.12 4.55
CA ASN A 17 -16.72 -13.68 5.50
C ASN A 17 -16.96 -12.19 5.21
N LYS A 18 -18.19 -11.75 4.93
CA LYS A 18 -18.53 -10.38 4.46
C LYS A 18 -18.04 -9.26 5.40
N ASN A 19 -17.44 -9.62 6.53
CA ASN A 19 -16.78 -8.74 7.46
C ASN A 19 -15.50 -8.11 6.85
N LYS A 20 -15.65 -6.86 6.39
CA LYS A 20 -14.56 -6.01 5.88
C LYS A 20 -13.79 -5.27 6.99
N THR A 21 -14.09 -5.53 8.27
CA THR A 21 -13.58 -4.77 9.43
C THR A 21 -12.45 -5.48 10.19
N ARG A 22 -11.69 -6.34 9.50
CA ARG A 22 -10.58 -7.10 10.11
C ARG A 22 -9.41 -6.19 10.47
N CYS A 23 -8.80 -6.44 11.62
CA CYS A 23 -7.61 -5.72 12.07
C CYS A 23 -6.36 -6.17 11.30
N ALA A 24 -5.42 -5.23 11.12
CA ALA A 24 -4.10 -5.48 10.54
C ALA A 24 -3.36 -6.59 11.30
N ALA A 25 -2.78 -7.56 10.57
CA ALA A 25 -2.05 -8.68 11.19
C ALA A 25 -0.56 -8.41 11.43
N LYS A 26 -0.02 -7.28 10.93
CA LYS A 26 1.43 -7.04 10.81
C LYS A 26 2.13 -6.69 12.12
N TYR A 27 1.49 -5.87 12.97
CA TYR A 27 2.03 -5.43 14.26
C TYR A 27 1.21 -6.00 15.40
N ARG A 28 1.15 -7.34 15.46
CA ARG A 28 0.32 -8.07 16.42
C ARG A 28 0.92 -8.03 17.81
N ARG A 29 0.10 -7.57 18.78
CA ARG A 29 0.49 -7.48 20.19
C ARG A 29 0.75 -8.84 20.82
N GLU A 30 0.22 -9.92 20.25
CA GLU A 30 0.47 -11.28 20.70
C GLU A 30 1.94 -11.70 20.50
N TYR A 31 2.65 -11.11 19.54
CA TYR A 31 4.07 -11.40 19.26
C TYR A 31 5.04 -10.60 20.14
N GLU A 32 4.53 -9.67 20.95
CA GLU A 32 5.34 -8.93 21.91
C GLU A 32 5.73 -9.85 23.09
N THR A 33 7.03 -10.06 23.26
CA THR A 33 7.62 -10.89 24.32
C THR A 33 7.87 -10.12 25.62
N VAL A 34 7.89 -8.79 25.58
CA VAL A 34 8.14 -7.92 26.73
C VAL A 34 6.89 -7.83 27.61
N LEU A 35 7.07 -8.00 28.92
CA LEU A 35 6.03 -7.90 29.94
C LEU A 35 6.46 -6.94 31.06
N PRO A 36 5.54 -6.17 31.68
CA PRO A 36 4.12 -6.06 31.35
C PRO A 36 3.90 -5.26 30.05
N LYS A 37 2.87 -5.63 29.27
CA LYS A 37 2.56 -4.94 28.01
C LYS A 37 1.99 -3.55 28.29
N ASN A 38 2.59 -2.51 27.73
CA ASN A 38 2.05 -1.16 27.83
C ASN A 38 0.83 -0.99 26.89
N LYS A 39 -0.19 -0.23 27.31
CA LYS A 39 -1.42 0.00 26.50
C LYS A 39 -1.19 0.89 25.28
N ASN A 40 -0.28 1.86 25.38
CA ASN A 40 -0.08 2.92 24.39
C ASN A 40 1.26 2.82 23.65
N TYR A 41 2.21 2.02 24.16
CA TYR A 41 3.53 1.85 23.58
C TYR A 41 3.79 0.39 23.24
N THR A 42 4.59 0.16 22.20
CA THR A 42 5.09 -1.16 21.82
C THR A 42 6.60 -1.10 21.61
N PRO A 43 7.36 -2.12 22.03
CA PRO A 43 8.79 -2.22 21.74
C PRO A 43 9.06 -2.75 20.32
N ILE A 44 8.02 -2.97 19.50
CA ILE A 44 8.17 -3.43 18.11
C ILE A 44 8.79 -2.30 17.28
N ASN A 45 9.93 -2.60 16.67
CA ASN A 45 10.61 -1.68 15.76
C ASN A 45 9.77 -1.44 14.49
N PHE A 46 9.75 -0.19 14.02
CA PHE A 46 9.10 0.17 12.76
C PHE A 46 10.10 0.05 11.59
N PRO A 47 9.79 -0.70 10.52
CA PRO A 47 10.66 -0.80 9.36
C PRO A 47 10.64 0.50 8.56
N ILE A 48 11.82 1.06 8.29
CA ILE A 48 11.96 2.24 7.41
C ILE A 48 12.20 1.82 5.95
N LEU A 49 12.98 0.75 5.75
CA LEU A 49 13.26 0.16 4.44
C LEU A 49 13.51 -1.34 4.61
N ARG A 50 13.08 -2.15 3.63
CA ARG A 50 13.27 -3.61 3.64
C ARG A 50 13.74 -4.09 2.28
N TYR A 51 14.39 -5.26 2.26
CA TYR A 51 14.88 -5.85 1.02
C TYR A 51 13.78 -6.10 -0.03
N SER A 52 12.57 -6.50 0.40
CA SER A 52 11.42 -6.65 -0.50
C SER A 52 11.06 -5.36 -1.24
N ASP A 53 11.27 -4.19 -0.63
CA ASP A 53 11.02 -2.90 -1.27
C ASP A 53 12.03 -2.64 -2.38
N ILE A 54 13.31 -2.95 -2.13
CA ILE A 54 14.37 -2.88 -3.14
C ILE A 54 14.05 -3.78 -4.33
N LEU A 55 13.64 -5.03 -4.09
CA LEU A 55 13.27 -5.96 -5.17
C LEU A 55 12.11 -5.42 -6.00
N LEU A 56 11.04 -4.93 -5.35
CA LEU A 56 9.88 -4.40 -6.07
C LEU A 56 10.19 -3.07 -6.78
N MET A 57 11.11 -2.24 -6.25
CA MET A 57 11.61 -1.05 -6.96
C MET A 57 12.44 -1.43 -8.19
N ILE A 58 13.28 -2.46 -8.12
CA ILE A 58 14.02 -2.97 -9.29
C ILE A 58 13.04 -3.48 -10.34
N ALA A 59 12.05 -4.29 -9.95
CA ALA A 59 11.03 -4.80 -10.87
C ALA A 59 10.23 -3.67 -11.54
N GLU A 60 9.88 -2.63 -10.78
CA GLU A 60 9.19 -1.45 -11.30
C GLU A 60 10.05 -0.67 -12.27
N ALA A 61 11.27 -0.30 -11.88
CA ALA A 61 12.18 0.47 -12.72
C ALA A 61 12.52 -0.27 -14.02
N ASP A 62 12.78 -1.57 -13.95
CA ASP A 62 13.04 -2.39 -15.13
C ASP A 62 11.85 -2.39 -16.09
N ASN A 63 10.64 -2.64 -15.60
CA ASN A 63 9.42 -2.59 -16.40
C ASN A 63 9.18 -1.21 -17.03
N GLU A 64 9.54 -0.13 -16.34
CA GLU A 64 9.43 1.23 -16.89
C GLU A 64 10.48 1.54 -17.96
N LEU A 65 11.65 0.91 -17.91
CA LEU A 65 12.71 1.08 -18.90
C LEU A 65 12.49 0.24 -20.16
N THR A 66 11.86 -0.91 -20.05
CA THR A 66 11.67 -1.86 -21.16
C THR A 66 10.28 -1.74 -21.79
N ALA A 67 10.10 -2.35 -22.97
CA ALA A 67 8.79 -2.44 -23.64
C ALA A 67 7.91 -3.58 -23.05
N VAL A 68 8.56 -4.62 -22.55
CA VAL A 68 7.97 -5.78 -21.86
C VAL A 68 8.82 -6.12 -20.63
N PRO A 69 8.23 -6.66 -19.55
CA PRO A 69 8.97 -6.96 -18.33
C PRO A 69 10.10 -7.95 -18.63
N SER A 70 11.32 -7.67 -18.16
CA SER A 70 12.44 -8.59 -18.34
C SER A 70 12.37 -9.76 -17.36
N ASP A 71 13.21 -10.76 -17.59
CA ASP A 71 13.41 -11.87 -16.64
C ASP A 71 13.86 -11.38 -15.26
N LEU A 72 14.61 -10.26 -15.20
CA LEU A 72 15.02 -9.66 -13.93
C LEU A 72 13.82 -9.10 -13.16
N ALA A 73 12.91 -8.41 -13.85
CA ALA A 73 11.70 -7.88 -13.22
C ALA A 73 10.84 -9.01 -12.63
N TYR A 74 10.64 -10.08 -13.40
CA TYR A 74 9.94 -11.27 -12.94
C TYR A 74 10.65 -11.94 -11.76
N ALA A 75 11.96 -12.13 -11.81
CA ALA A 75 12.72 -12.74 -10.73
C ALA A 75 12.60 -11.94 -9.42
N CYS A 76 12.64 -10.61 -9.49
CA CYS A 76 12.49 -9.75 -8.32
C CYS A 76 11.07 -9.81 -7.73
N LEU A 77 10.04 -9.74 -8.58
CA LEU A 77 8.65 -9.87 -8.17
C LEU A 77 8.38 -11.24 -7.54
N ASP A 78 8.81 -12.31 -8.20
CA ASP A 78 8.54 -13.69 -7.78
C ASP A 78 9.29 -14.05 -6.50
N SER A 79 10.46 -13.47 -6.25
CA SER A 79 11.16 -13.64 -4.97
C SER A 79 10.30 -13.18 -3.78
N VAL A 80 9.52 -12.10 -3.93
CA VAL A 80 8.60 -11.61 -2.90
C VAL A 80 7.38 -12.53 -2.78
N ARG A 81 6.79 -12.91 -3.92
CA ARG A 81 5.60 -13.77 -3.98
C ARG A 81 5.84 -15.16 -3.42
N ILE A 82 6.95 -15.80 -3.78
CA ILE A 82 7.35 -17.13 -3.30
C ILE A 82 7.52 -17.10 -1.78
N ARG A 83 8.18 -16.07 -1.22
CA ARG A 83 8.33 -15.92 0.24
C ARG A 83 6.97 -15.78 0.92
N ALA A 84 6.02 -15.10 0.30
CA ALA A 84 4.64 -14.97 0.79
C ALA A 84 3.79 -16.25 0.59
N GLY A 85 4.32 -17.29 -0.08
CA GLY A 85 3.59 -18.51 -0.41
C GLY A 85 2.57 -18.33 -1.53
N ILE A 86 2.76 -17.34 -2.39
CA ILE A 86 1.91 -16.99 -3.53
C ILE A 86 2.57 -17.49 -4.82
N THR A 87 1.76 -17.94 -5.79
CA THR A 87 2.23 -18.43 -7.08
C THR A 87 3.06 -17.39 -7.84
N PRO A 88 4.25 -17.75 -8.35
CA PRO A 88 5.07 -16.88 -9.21
C PRO A 88 4.38 -16.56 -10.54
N LEU A 89 4.78 -15.45 -11.17
CA LEU A 89 4.20 -14.96 -12.42
C LEU A 89 5.18 -15.02 -13.60
N THR A 90 6.41 -15.49 -13.41
CA THR A 90 7.33 -15.81 -14.51
C THR A 90 6.63 -16.66 -15.56
N GLY A 91 6.74 -16.25 -16.83
CA GLY A 91 6.10 -16.93 -17.97
C GLY A 91 4.64 -16.54 -18.22
N ALA A 92 4.05 -15.63 -17.43
CA ALA A 92 2.68 -15.15 -17.66
C ALA A 92 2.52 -14.27 -18.92
N GLY A 93 3.62 -13.81 -19.54
CA GLY A 93 3.59 -13.04 -20.78
C GLY A 93 2.87 -11.69 -20.65
N LEU A 94 3.05 -11.01 -19.52
CA LEU A 94 2.34 -9.76 -19.22
C LEU A 94 2.87 -8.61 -20.07
N THR A 95 1.96 -7.74 -20.50
CA THR A 95 2.35 -6.44 -21.06
C THR A 95 2.95 -5.54 -19.98
N LYS A 96 3.68 -4.51 -20.38
CA LYS A 96 4.22 -3.48 -19.47
C LYS A 96 3.16 -2.90 -18.52
N GLU A 97 1.97 -2.62 -19.04
CA GLU A 97 0.87 -2.06 -18.25
C GLU A 97 0.29 -3.08 -17.27
N GLN A 98 0.11 -4.32 -17.70
CA GLN A 98 -0.35 -5.40 -16.82
C GLN A 98 0.64 -5.66 -15.69
N PHE A 99 1.93 -5.70 -16.01
CA PHE A 99 2.99 -5.89 -15.01
C PHE A 99 3.10 -4.72 -14.04
N ARG A 100 2.97 -3.48 -14.53
CA ARG A 100 2.87 -2.29 -13.66
C ARG A 100 1.71 -2.42 -12.67
N ASN A 101 0.53 -2.84 -13.13
CA ASN A 101 -0.62 -3.04 -12.25
C ASN A 101 -0.40 -4.16 -11.24
N VAL A 102 0.29 -5.24 -11.62
CA VAL A 102 0.72 -6.30 -10.69
C VAL A 102 1.66 -5.73 -9.62
N ILE A 103 2.68 -4.95 -9.98
CA ILE A 103 3.57 -4.30 -9.00
C ILE A 103 2.79 -3.39 -8.05
N LYS A 104 1.89 -2.54 -8.59
CA LYS A 104 1.06 -1.64 -7.77
C LYS A 104 0.24 -2.41 -6.72
N LYS A 105 -0.25 -3.61 -7.06
CA LYS A 105 -0.97 -4.51 -6.15
C LYS A 105 -0.02 -5.20 -5.16
N GLU A 106 1.09 -5.74 -5.63
CA GLU A 106 2.07 -6.45 -4.80
C GLU A 106 2.64 -5.53 -3.72
N ARG A 107 3.01 -4.29 -4.08
CA ARG A 107 3.46 -3.26 -3.12
C ARG A 107 2.39 -2.96 -2.07
N ALA A 108 1.11 -2.93 -2.44
CA ALA A 108 0.02 -2.69 -1.49
C ALA A 108 -0.11 -3.82 -0.47
N MET A 109 0.03 -5.07 -0.92
CA MET A 109 -0.10 -6.27 -0.09
C MET A 109 1.12 -6.45 0.81
N GLU A 110 2.33 -6.36 0.24
CA GLU A 110 3.59 -6.57 0.93
C GLU A 110 3.86 -5.48 1.97
N PHE A 111 3.59 -4.20 1.64
CA PHE A 111 3.89 -3.04 2.48
C PHE A 111 2.67 -2.45 3.20
N CYS A 112 1.57 -3.21 3.31
CA CYS A 112 0.42 -2.77 4.08
C CYS A 112 0.87 -2.33 5.49
N PHE A 113 0.41 -1.15 5.92
CA PHE A 113 0.73 -0.53 7.21
C PHE A 113 2.22 -0.14 7.44
N GLU A 114 3.03 -0.03 6.38
CA GLU A 114 4.42 0.48 6.45
C GLU A 114 4.56 1.93 5.95
N ALA A 115 3.47 2.71 5.92
CA ALA A 115 3.45 4.12 5.54
C ALA A 115 3.90 4.46 4.10
N LEU A 116 4.02 3.48 3.19
CA LEU A 116 4.44 3.72 1.80
C LEU A 116 3.29 4.02 0.83
N ARG A 117 2.08 3.50 1.10
CA ARG A 117 0.99 3.47 0.10
C ARG A 117 0.58 4.85 -0.42
N ARG A 118 0.54 5.87 0.45
CA ARG A 118 0.18 7.24 0.03
C ARG A 118 1.17 7.76 -1.01
N TRP A 119 2.46 7.63 -0.74
CA TRP A 119 3.54 8.14 -1.58
C TRP A 119 3.62 7.39 -2.90
N ASP A 120 3.43 6.08 -2.88
CA ASP A 120 3.31 5.25 -4.08
C ASP A 120 2.16 5.72 -4.98
N LEU A 121 0.99 5.97 -4.42
CA LEU A 121 -0.15 6.46 -5.20
C LEU A 121 0.08 7.87 -5.76
N ILE A 122 0.72 8.77 -5.01
CA ILE A 122 0.99 10.14 -5.47
C ILE A 122 1.96 10.12 -6.65
N ARG A 123 3.07 9.39 -6.55
CA ARG A 123 4.08 9.33 -7.62
C ARG A 123 3.57 8.62 -8.89
N TRP A 124 2.57 7.75 -8.77
CA TRP A 124 1.89 7.14 -9.91
C TRP A 124 0.76 8.00 -10.50
N GLY A 125 0.38 9.10 -9.85
CA GLY A 125 -0.77 9.92 -10.25
C GLY A 125 -2.13 9.30 -9.91
N ASP A 126 -2.16 8.25 -9.09
CA ASP A 126 -3.37 7.50 -8.77
C ASP A 126 -4.05 7.96 -7.47
N PHE A 127 -3.39 8.80 -6.66
CA PHE A 127 -3.82 9.08 -5.28
C PHE A 127 -5.22 9.69 -5.20
N TYR A 128 -5.44 10.81 -5.88
CA TYR A 128 -6.74 11.49 -5.89
C TYR A 128 -7.85 10.57 -6.39
N THR A 129 -7.68 9.97 -7.58
CA THR A 129 -8.67 9.07 -8.18
C THR A 129 -9.01 7.88 -7.27
N ASN A 130 -8.01 7.26 -6.64
CA ASN A 130 -8.23 6.15 -5.73
C ASN A 130 -8.92 6.57 -4.43
N MET A 131 -8.62 7.76 -3.90
CA MET A 131 -9.31 8.29 -2.73
C MET A 131 -10.79 8.52 -3.04
N ILE A 132 -11.12 9.18 -4.16
CA ILE A 132 -12.53 9.37 -4.56
C ILE A 132 -13.23 8.02 -4.78
N ALA A 133 -12.58 7.05 -5.42
CA ALA A 133 -13.15 5.71 -5.62
C ALA A 133 -13.44 4.97 -4.28
N MET A 134 -12.65 5.23 -3.24
CA MET A 134 -12.85 4.63 -1.92
C MET A 134 -14.12 5.12 -1.21
N GLN A 135 -14.63 6.32 -1.55
CA GLN A 135 -15.86 6.85 -0.98
C GLN A 135 -17.04 5.88 -1.21
N ALA A 136 -17.27 5.46 -2.45
CA ALA A 136 -18.31 4.50 -2.79
C ALA A 136 -18.01 3.09 -2.23
N TYR A 137 -16.74 2.72 -2.11
CA TYR A 137 -16.34 1.40 -1.62
C TYR A 137 -16.70 1.17 -0.14
N VAL A 138 -16.59 2.21 0.70
CA VAL A 138 -16.92 2.10 2.14
C VAL A 138 -18.42 2.21 2.44
N GLU A 139 -19.23 2.61 1.48
CA GLU A 139 -20.69 2.64 1.60
C GLU A 139 -21.33 1.26 1.39
N GLN A 140 -20.62 0.34 0.73
CA GLN A 140 -21.06 -1.03 0.47
C GLN A 140 -21.36 -1.83 1.75
N ASP A 141 -22.12 -2.92 1.61
CA ASP A 141 -22.36 -3.87 2.68
C ASP A 141 -21.05 -4.54 3.16
N GLY A 142 -21.01 -4.87 4.44
CA GLY A 142 -19.87 -5.53 5.10
C GLY A 142 -19.00 -4.62 5.98
N TRP A 143 -19.23 -3.31 5.96
CA TRP A 143 -18.59 -2.33 6.85
C TRP A 143 -19.46 -2.04 8.08
N THR A 144 -18.84 -1.91 9.25
CA THR A 144 -19.52 -1.44 10.46
C THR A 144 -19.86 0.05 10.34
N THR A 145 -20.92 0.50 10.99
CA THR A 145 -21.43 1.88 10.91
C THR A 145 -20.34 2.94 11.16
N GLY A 146 -19.44 2.69 12.11
CA GLY A 146 -18.31 3.60 12.41
C GLY A 146 -17.36 3.81 11.22
N LEU A 147 -17.11 2.76 10.42
CA LEU A 147 -16.22 2.83 9.26
C LEU A 147 -16.91 3.42 8.03
N LYS A 148 -18.25 3.44 7.97
CA LYS A 148 -18.98 4.14 6.92
C LYS A 148 -18.75 5.66 6.97
N TYR A 149 -18.55 6.24 8.17
CA TYR A 149 -18.16 7.65 8.30
C TYR A 149 -16.77 7.96 7.73
N ALA A 150 -15.96 6.94 7.42
CA ALA A 150 -14.69 7.17 6.73
C ALA A 150 -14.87 7.71 5.30
N SER A 151 -16.07 7.58 4.70
CA SER A 151 -16.39 8.14 3.39
C SER A 151 -16.07 9.65 3.31
N ALA A 152 -16.29 10.37 4.40
CA ALA A 152 -15.99 11.80 4.49
C ALA A 152 -14.49 12.11 4.38
N TYR A 153 -13.60 11.22 4.87
CA TYR A 153 -12.14 11.40 4.77
C TYR A 153 -11.58 11.07 3.38
N TYR A 154 -12.36 10.39 2.54
CA TYR A 154 -11.98 10.08 1.17
C TYR A 154 -12.33 11.21 0.20
N ASN A 155 -13.23 12.11 0.58
CA ASN A 155 -13.59 13.30 -0.18
C ASN A 155 -12.51 14.37 -0.05
N ILE A 156 -11.49 14.28 -0.90
CA ILE A 156 -10.34 15.19 -0.94
C ILE A 156 -10.31 15.97 -2.26
N SER A 157 -9.52 17.04 -2.33
CA SER A 157 -9.16 17.69 -3.60
C SER A 157 -7.78 17.23 -4.09
N GLU A 158 -7.43 17.58 -5.33
CA GLU A 158 -6.10 17.29 -5.89
C GLU A 158 -4.94 17.96 -5.12
N ALA A 159 -5.23 18.98 -4.30
CA ALA A 159 -4.23 19.66 -3.45
C ALA A 159 -3.49 18.69 -2.53
N TYR A 160 -4.13 17.58 -2.13
CA TYR A 160 -3.59 16.58 -1.21
C TYR A 160 -2.48 15.70 -1.80
N ASN A 161 -2.16 15.87 -3.10
CA ASN A 161 -0.91 15.37 -3.68
C ASN A 161 0.32 16.07 -3.07
N TYR A 162 0.14 17.26 -2.48
CA TYR A 162 1.17 18.03 -1.82
C TYR A 162 0.79 18.31 -0.37
N PHE A 163 1.78 18.53 0.49
CA PHE A 163 1.56 19.17 1.78
C PHE A 163 1.57 20.69 1.61
N PRO A 164 0.78 21.45 2.38
CA PRO A 164 0.92 22.89 2.41
C PRO A 164 2.28 23.27 2.99
N ILE A 165 2.87 24.34 2.46
CA ILE A 165 3.94 25.06 3.14
C ILE A 165 3.32 25.69 4.40
N PRO A 166 3.88 25.48 5.60
CA PRO A 166 3.32 26.04 6.82
C PRO A 166 3.23 27.57 6.78
N ASP A 167 2.10 28.14 7.22
CA ASP A 167 1.89 29.59 7.27
C ASP A 167 2.97 30.31 8.09
N SER A 168 3.46 29.68 9.15
CA SER A 168 4.56 30.22 9.96
C SER A 168 5.82 30.43 9.12
N GLU A 169 6.14 29.51 8.21
CA GLU A 169 7.31 29.60 7.33
C GLU A 169 7.11 30.67 6.25
N MET A 170 5.92 30.72 5.62
CA MET A 170 5.59 31.77 4.65
C MET A 170 5.57 33.17 5.28
N SER A 171 5.21 33.25 6.56
CA SER A 171 5.19 34.53 7.29
C SER A 171 6.59 35.09 7.55
N VAL A 172 7.59 34.23 7.75
CA VAL A 172 8.98 34.66 8.04
C VAL A 172 9.81 34.78 6.77
N ASN A 173 9.68 33.83 5.85
CA ASN A 173 10.44 33.79 4.62
C ASN A 173 9.67 34.44 3.47
N LYS A 174 9.89 35.74 3.26
CA LYS A 174 9.22 36.53 2.22
C LYS A 174 9.58 36.16 0.79
N MET A 175 10.57 35.27 0.58
CA MET A 175 10.84 34.72 -0.75
C MET A 175 9.82 33.66 -1.16
N ILE A 176 9.08 33.07 -0.22
CA ILE A 176 7.98 32.15 -0.51
C ILE A 176 6.73 32.99 -0.75
N THR A 177 6.39 33.20 -2.02
CA THR A 177 5.30 34.09 -2.42
C THR A 177 3.99 33.36 -2.74
N ILE A 178 4.03 32.04 -2.90
CA ILE A 178 2.89 31.19 -3.22
C ILE A 178 3.03 29.84 -2.51
N ASN A 179 1.91 29.26 -2.10
CA ASN A 179 1.87 27.92 -1.53
C ASN A 179 1.88 26.84 -2.65
N ASN A 180 1.96 25.58 -2.26
CA ASN A 180 1.78 24.45 -3.17
C ASN A 180 0.38 24.48 -3.81
N PRO A 181 0.20 23.94 -5.04
CA PRO A 181 -1.06 24.02 -5.76
C PRO A 181 -2.26 23.56 -4.93
N GLY A 182 -3.26 24.44 -4.80
CA GLY A 182 -4.52 24.17 -4.11
C GLY A 182 -4.53 24.44 -2.59
N TRP A 183 -3.42 24.95 -2.03
CA TRP A 183 -3.29 25.40 -0.64
C TRP A 183 -3.18 26.91 -0.51
#